data_AF-V5II51-F1
#
_entry.id   AF-V5II51-F1
#
_cell.length_a   1.000
_cell.length_b   1.000
_cell.length_c   1.000
_cell.angle_alpha   90.00
_cell.angle_beta   90.00
_cell.angle_gamma   90.00
#
_symmetry.space_group_name_H-M   'P 1'
#
loop_
_entity.id
_entity.type
_entity.pdbx_description
1 polymer ?
#
loop_
_entity_poly.entity_id
_entity_poly.type
_entity_poly.pdbx_seq_one_letter_code
_entity_poly.pdbx_strand_id
1 'polypeptide(L)'
;LKISDHLSGLHTSVEECWEAARNTKEKLEAISSRLSDKLVRIETQGFSAANKELKVAIEDTMKTHMAQELRAQHEELMNVTKSVSDCVLGTCANKEFHWTFKGWDDFKKRALGTGSNLTNSPSLYVCGYNVRLYIQLTKRKGEMFLGLFMCILPGVNDSKLEWPFSKVYTLGVIHAEDKAKRKICRVDASKYSDDWNLQMPEAGGNLGVGKYNFST
;
A
#
# COMPACT_ATOMS: atom_id res chain seq x y z
N LEU A 1 111.07 19.06 21.94
CA LEU A 1 110.24 19.65 20.87
C LEU A 1 109.13 18.70 20.39
N LYS A 2 109.43 17.46 19.93
CA LYS A 2 108.41 16.49 19.46
C LYS A 2 107.18 16.24 20.35
N ILE A 3 107.34 16.07 21.67
CA ILE A 3 106.21 15.73 22.57
C ILE A 3 105.18 16.86 22.66
N SER A 4 105.63 18.12 22.64
CA SER A 4 104.76 19.29 22.71
C SER A 4 103.88 19.41 21.46
N ASP A 5 104.46 19.16 20.28
CA ASP A 5 103.73 19.23 19.01
C ASP A 5 102.69 18.10 18.90
N HIS A 6 103.01 16.90 19.39
CA HIS A 6 102.05 15.78 19.46
C HIS A 6 100.90 16.05 20.43
N LEU A 7 101.17 16.67 21.59
CA LEU A 7 100.13 17.06 22.55
C LEU A 7 99.24 18.17 22.00
N SER A 8 99.81 19.15 21.29
CA SER A 8 99.05 20.20 20.63
C SER A 8 98.16 19.65 19.51
N GLY A 9 98.67 18.74 18.68
CA GLY A 9 97.89 18.08 17.64
C GLY A 9 96.75 17.21 18.19
N LEU A 10 97.00 16.51 19.31
CA LEU A 10 95.96 15.75 20.00
C LEU A 10 94.86 16.67 20.58
N HIS A 11 95.25 17.79 21.20
CA HIS A 11 94.29 18.78 21.72
C HIS A 11 93.40 19.32 20.61
N THR A 12 93.96 19.72 19.47
CA THR A 12 93.18 20.19 18.31
C THR A 12 92.23 19.11 17.80
N SER A 13 92.68 17.86 17.67
CA SER A 13 91.83 16.76 17.22
C SER A 13 90.68 16.44 18.19
N VAL A 14 90.92 16.55 19.50
CA VAL A 14 89.88 16.37 20.53
C VAL A 14 88.84 17.50 20.47
N GLU A 15 89.27 18.75 20.32
CA GLU A 15 88.37 19.90 20.15
C GLU A 15 87.52 19.78 18.87
N GLU A 16 88.14 19.41 17.75
CA GLU A 16 87.43 19.16 16.48
C GLU A 16 86.41 18.01 16.62
N CYS A 17 86.77 16.94 17.31
CA CYS A 17 85.87 15.81 17.58
C CYS A 17 84.70 16.22 18.49
N TRP A 18 84.97 17.03 19.51
CA TRP A 18 83.94 17.55 20.42
C TRP A 18 82.97 18.49 19.69
N GLU A 19 83.49 19.36 18.82
CA GLU A 19 82.70 20.26 17.97
C GLU A 19 81.84 19.47 16.98
N ALA A 20 82.39 18.43 16.34
CA ALA A 20 81.63 17.55 15.46
C ALA A 20 80.52 16.79 16.21
N ALA A 21 80.82 16.29 17.42
CA ALA A 21 79.82 15.63 18.28
C ALA A 21 78.71 16.59 18.72
N ARG A 22 79.02 17.86 19.02
CA ARG A 22 78.01 18.87 19.35
C ARG A 22 77.12 19.20 18.14
N ASN A 23 77.73 19.45 16.99
CA ASN A 23 77.01 19.72 15.74
C ASN A 23 76.08 18.57 15.32
N THR A 24 76.51 17.32 15.52
CA THR A 24 75.66 16.14 15.22
C THR A 24 74.50 16.02 16.19
N LYS A 25 74.71 16.28 17.49
CA LYS A 25 73.64 16.33 18.49
C LYS A 25 72.59 17.40 18.15
N GLU A 26 73.02 18.61 17.82
CA GLU A 26 72.12 19.71 17.45
C GLU A 26 71.29 19.37 16.20
N LYS A 27 71.92 18.76 15.18
CA LYS A 27 71.21 18.27 13.99
C LYS A 27 70.18 17.18 14.34
N LEU A 28 70.52 16.26 15.25
CA LEU A 28 69.62 15.20 15.68
C LEU A 28 68.41 15.77 16.44
N GLU A 29 68.63 16.74 17.33
CA GLU A 29 67.57 17.44 18.07
C GLU A 29 66.64 18.21 17.12
N ALA A 30 67.20 18.90 16.11
CA ALA A 30 66.42 19.58 15.08
C ALA A 30 65.58 18.60 14.23
N ILE A 31 66.14 17.45 13.85
CA ILE A 31 65.40 16.41 13.13
C ILE A 31 64.29 15.83 14.01
N SER A 32 64.59 15.54 15.28
CA SER A 32 63.63 15.01 16.25
C SER A 32 62.45 15.96 16.44
N SER A 33 62.71 17.25 16.66
CA SER A 33 61.68 18.29 16.78
C SER A 33 60.79 18.33 15.53
N ARG A 34 61.39 18.33 14.33
CA ARG A 34 60.63 18.36 13.07
C ARG A 34 59.80 17.10 12.85
N LEU A 35 60.27 15.94 13.31
CA LEU A 35 59.51 14.69 13.23
C LEU A 35 58.30 14.73 14.18
N SER A 36 58.50 15.21 15.40
CA SER A 36 57.42 15.40 16.38
C SER A 36 56.33 16.33 15.85
N ASP A 37 56.70 17.46 15.24
CA ASP A 37 55.72 18.38 14.64
C ASP A 37 54.92 17.73 13.50
N LYS A 38 55.60 16.94 12.66
CA LYS A 38 54.94 16.17 11.58
C LYS A 38 53.98 15.14 12.15
N LEU A 39 54.35 14.46 13.22
CA LEU A 39 53.50 13.46 13.88
C LEU A 39 52.24 14.13 14.43
N VAL A 40 52.38 15.23 15.18
CA VAL A 40 51.25 16.00 15.70
C VAL A 40 50.33 16.48 14.57
N ARG A 41 50.89 16.94 13.46
CA ARG A 41 50.10 17.37 12.29
C ARG A 41 49.32 16.21 11.67
N ILE A 42 49.92 15.04 11.52
CA ILE A 42 49.22 13.84 11.02
C ILE A 42 48.11 13.45 11.99
N GLU A 43 48.42 13.45 13.29
CA GLU A 43 47.47 13.07 14.34
C GLU A 43 46.24 13.98 14.36
N THR A 44 46.46 15.29 14.30
CA THR A 44 45.38 16.28 14.41
C THR A 44 44.67 16.55 13.10
N GLN A 45 45.38 16.70 11.98
CA GLN A 45 44.78 17.07 10.70
C GLN A 45 44.41 15.85 9.87
N GLY A 46 45.30 14.86 9.78
CA GLY A 46 45.11 13.66 8.97
C GLY A 46 43.96 12.80 9.47
N PHE A 47 44.00 12.39 10.74
CA PHE A 47 42.92 11.58 11.30
C PHE A 47 41.60 12.34 11.44
N SER A 48 41.62 13.64 11.76
CA SER A 48 40.38 14.43 11.84
C SER A 48 39.68 14.53 10.48
N ALA A 49 40.43 14.79 9.41
CA ALA A 49 39.89 14.80 8.04
C ALA A 49 39.32 13.43 7.65
N ALA A 50 40.10 12.35 7.85
CA ALA A 50 39.66 11.00 7.55
C ALA A 50 38.41 10.59 8.36
N ASN A 51 38.33 10.95 9.64
CA ASN A 51 37.15 10.67 10.47
C ASN A 51 35.92 11.44 10.01
N LYS A 52 36.09 12.69 9.56
CA LYS A 52 34.99 13.48 9.01
C LYS A 52 34.45 12.85 7.73
N GLU A 53 35.33 12.45 6.82
CA GLU A 53 34.96 11.76 5.58
C GLU A 53 34.27 10.41 5.86
N LEU A 54 34.83 9.62 6.77
CA LEU A 54 34.24 8.34 7.18
C LEU A 54 32.84 8.53 7.78
N LYS A 55 32.66 9.55 8.63
CA LYS A 55 31.34 9.86 9.21
C LYS A 55 30.31 10.19 8.12
N VAL A 56 30.67 11.05 7.16
CA VAL A 56 29.79 11.40 6.03
C VAL A 56 29.46 10.16 5.20
N ALA A 57 30.45 9.33 4.88
CA ALA A 57 30.24 8.10 4.13
C ALA A 57 29.29 7.11 4.85
N ILE A 58 29.41 6.99 6.17
CA ILE A 58 28.51 6.17 6.99
C ILE A 58 27.09 6.75 6.96
N GLU A 59 26.93 8.06 7.14
CA GLU A 59 25.62 8.72 7.13
C GLU A 59 24.92 8.55 5.76
N ASP A 60 25.64 8.76 4.66
CA ASP A 60 25.11 8.60 3.30
C ASP A 60 24.76 7.14 2.99
N THR A 61 25.62 6.19 3.39
CA THR A 61 25.36 4.76 3.22
C THR A 61 24.12 4.34 4.01
N MET A 62 24.00 4.78 5.27
CA MET A 62 22.86 4.44 6.12
C MET A 62 21.57 5.03 5.56
N LYS A 63 21.59 6.30 5.14
CA LYS A 63 20.43 6.95 4.51
C LYS A 63 19.98 6.24 3.24
N THR A 64 20.94 5.83 2.40
CA THR A 64 20.67 5.12 1.15
C THR A 64 20.07 3.74 1.43
N HIS A 65 20.67 2.98 2.35
CA HIS A 65 20.18 1.65 2.73
C HIS A 65 18.77 1.72 3.35
N MET A 66 18.52 2.66 4.26
CA MET A 66 17.21 2.88 4.86
C MET A 66 16.16 3.25 3.80
N ALA A 67 16.50 4.10 2.83
CA ALA A 67 15.57 4.47 1.76
C ALA A 67 15.22 3.29 0.84
N GLN A 68 16.19 2.42 0.56
CA GLN A 68 15.97 1.20 -0.23
C GLN A 68 15.09 0.20 0.52
N GLU A 69 15.39 -0.06 1.80
CA GLU A 69 14.61 -0.98 2.64
C GLU A 69 13.17 -0.48 2.81
N LEU A 70 12.98 0.81 3.08
CA LEU A 70 11.65 1.40 3.22
C LEU A 70 10.83 1.26 1.94
N ARG A 71 11.46 1.41 0.77
CA ARG A 71 10.79 1.23 -0.53
C ARG A 71 10.39 -0.23 -0.75
N ALA A 72 11.30 -1.17 -0.48
CA ALA A 72 11.03 -2.60 -0.60
C ALA A 72 9.88 -3.04 0.32
N GLN A 73 9.92 -2.61 1.60
CA GLN A 73 8.86 -2.89 2.56
C GLN A 73 7.51 -2.27 2.17
N HIS A 74 7.53 -1.06 1.61
CA HIS A 74 6.30 -0.42 1.09
C HIS A 74 5.72 -1.22 -0.08
N GLU A 75 6.54 -1.65 -1.04
CA GLU A 75 6.09 -2.47 -2.18
C GLU A 75 5.52 -3.81 -1.72
N GLU A 76 6.18 -4.48 -0.76
CA GLU A 76 5.69 -5.72 -0.16
C GLU A 76 4.35 -5.51 0.57
N LEU A 77 4.25 -4.47 1.40
CA LEU A 77 3.02 -4.12 2.11
C LEU A 77 1.86 -3.85 1.14
N MET A 78 2.12 -3.16 0.03
CA MET A 78 1.12 -2.91 -1.01
C MET A 78 0.67 -4.21 -1.68
N ASN A 79 1.60 -5.13 -1.97
CA ASN A 79 1.28 -6.44 -2.53
C ASN A 79 0.45 -7.30 -1.56
N VAL A 80 0.82 -7.33 -0.28
CA VAL A 80 0.07 -8.03 0.77
C VAL A 80 -1.32 -7.42 0.94
N THR A 81 -1.42 -6.09 1.01
CA THR A 81 -2.71 -5.39 1.15
C THR A 81 -3.63 -5.70 -0.03
N LYS A 82 -3.09 -5.69 -1.25
CA LYS A 82 -3.84 -6.06 -2.46
C LYS A 82 -4.31 -7.51 -2.40
N SER A 83 -3.43 -8.44 -2.02
CA SER A 83 -3.77 -9.86 -1.87
C SER A 83 -4.84 -10.09 -0.80
N VAL A 84 -4.75 -9.42 0.36
CA VAL A 84 -5.75 -9.49 1.42
C VAL A 84 -7.08 -8.91 0.95
N SER A 85 -7.07 -7.76 0.27
CA SER A 85 -8.27 -7.16 -0.31
C SER A 85 -8.93 -8.12 -1.32
N ASP A 86 -8.15 -8.68 -2.23
CA ASP A 86 -8.60 -9.67 -3.21
C ASP A 86 -9.19 -10.91 -2.53
N CYS A 87 -8.56 -11.38 -1.45
CA CYS A 87 -9.04 -12.51 -0.66
C CYS A 87 -10.35 -12.19 0.06
N VAL A 88 -10.44 -11.05 0.76
CA VAL A 88 -11.66 -10.63 1.47
C VAL A 88 -12.81 -10.43 0.48
N LEU A 89 -12.56 -9.83 -0.67
CA LEU A 89 -13.57 -9.63 -1.69
C LEU A 89 -13.94 -10.91 -2.44
N GLY A 90 -13.00 -11.84 -2.66
CA GLY A 90 -13.25 -13.09 -3.40
C GLY A 90 -13.80 -14.24 -2.54
N THR A 91 -13.33 -14.39 -1.30
CA THR A 91 -13.62 -15.55 -0.44
C THR A 91 -14.54 -15.22 0.74
N CYS A 92 -14.52 -13.98 1.24
CA CYS A 92 -15.35 -13.52 2.36
C CYS A 92 -16.53 -12.65 1.93
N ALA A 93 -16.80 -12.50 0.62
CA ALA A 93 -17.95 -11.75 0.17
C ALA A 93 -19.24 -12.33 0.75
N ASN A 94 -20.12 -11.43 1.19
CA ASN A 94 -21.39 -11.79 1.78
C ASN A 94 -22.13 -12.75 0.85
N LYS A 95 -22.74 -13.80 1.42
CA LYS A 95 -23.64 -14.69 0.66
C LYS A 95 -25.06 -14.13 0.60
N GLU A 96 -25.35 -13.13 1.41
CA GLU A 96 -26.68 -12.55 1.59
C GLU A 96 -26.62 -11.03 1.52
N PHE A 97 -27.64 -10.43 0.92
CA PHE A 97 -27.82 -8.99 0.87
C PHE A 97 -29.22 -8.66 1.40
N HIS A 98 -29.27 -8.12 2.62
CA HIS A 98 -30.48 -7.59 3.23
C HIS A 98 -30.55 -6.07 3.10
N TRP A 99 -31.68 -5.56 2.61
CA TRP A 99 -31.95 -4.13 2.50
C TRP A 99 -33.24 -3.76 3.25
N THR A 100 -33.10 -2.95 4.29
CA THR A 100 -34.24 -2.33 4.99
C THR A 100 -34.57 -1.01 4.34
N PHE A 101 -35.69 -0.96 3.62
CA PHE A 101 -36.17 0.26 2.98
C PHE A 101 -37.03 1.10 3.92
N LYS A 102 -36.65 2.37 4.13
CA LYS A 102 -37.42 3.37 4.90
C LYS A 102 -38.18 4.30 3.93
N GLY A 103 -39.30 4.87 4.39
CA GLY A 103 -40.10 5.81 3.58
C GLY A 103 -41.06 5.13 2.59
N TRP A 104 -41.55 3.94 2.94
CA TRP A 104 -42.45 3.13 2.10
C TRP A 104 -43.74 3.85 1.71
N ASP A 105 -44.35 4.61 2.63
CA ASP A 105 -45.63 5.28 2.37
C ASP A 105 -45.50 6.39 1.33
N ASP A 106 -44.45 7.21 1.42
CA ASP A 106 -44.19 8.25 0.44
C ASP A 106 -43.77 7.66 -0.91
N PHE A 107 -43.02 6.57 -0.90
CA PHE A 107 -42.67 5.82 -2.10
C PHE A 107 -43.92 5.31 -2.83
N LYS A 108 -44.89 4.75 -2.09
CA LYS A 108 -46.20 4.34 -2.60
C LYS A 108 -47.03 5.52 -3.11
N LYS A 109 -47.14 6.62 -2.35
CA LYS A 109 -47.90 7.82 -2.77
C LYS A 109 -47.37 8.37 -4.09
N ARG A 110 -46.04 8.47 -4.24
CA ARG A 110 -45.42 8.88 -5.51
C ARG A 110 -45.81 7.93 -6.63
N ALA A 111 -45.68 6.62 -6.44
CA ALA A 111 -46.06 5.63 -7.45
C ALA A 111 -47.54 5.69 -7.84
N LEU A 112 -48.43 6.00 -6.90
CA LEU A 112 -49.86 6.18 -7.17
C LEU A 112 -50.15 7.41 -8.02
N GLY A 113 -49.40 8.51 -7.81
CA GLY A 113 -49.53 9.75 -8.58
C GLY A 113 -48.93 9.68 -9.97
N THR A 114 -47.74 9.08 -10.12
CA THR A 114 -47.00 9.01 -11.39
C THR A 114 -47.25 7.73 -12.20
N GLY A 115 -47.94 6.75 -11.61
CA GLY A 115 -48.18 5.43 -12.20
C GLY A 115 -47.00 4.45 -12.04
N SER A 116 -45.79 4.93 -11.78
CA SER A 116 -44.65 4.08 -11.39
C SER A 116 -43.61 4.84 -10.58
N ASN A 117 -42.89 4.14 -9.72
CA ASN A 117 -41.78 4.69 -8.96
C ASN A 117 -40.72 3.62 -8.73
N LEU A 118 -39.45 4.01 -8.76
CA LEU A 118 -38.31 3.12 -8.59
C LEU A 118 -37.35 3.71 -7.56
N THR A 119 -36.74 2.83 -6.76
CA THR A 119 -35.65 3.23 -5.87
C THR A 119 -34.63 2.11 -5.73
N ASN A 120 -33.38 2.52 -5.50
CA ASN A 120 -32.21 1.67 -5.46
C ASN A 120 -31.74 1.49 -4.01
N SER A 121 -31.25 0.30 -3.70
CA SER A 121 -30.45 0.06 -2.49
C SER A 121 -29.06 0.68 -2.66
N PRO A 122 -28.29 0.81 -1.57
CA PRO A 122 -26.83 0.84 -1.65
C PRO A 122 -26.31 -0.39 -2.42
N SER A 123 -25.08 -0.37 -2.91
CA SER A 123 -24.46 -1.58 -3.47
C SER A 123 -23.70 -2.36 -2.39
N LEU A 124 -23.59 -3.68 -2.59
CA LEU A 124 -22.88 -4.58 -1.70
C LEU A 124 -22.19 -5.67 -2.53
N TYR A 125 -20.97 -6.04 -2.16
CA TYR A 125 -20.30 -7.19 -2.75
C TYR A 125 -20.91 -8.50 -2.23
N VAL A 126 -21.46 -9.29 -3.16
CA VAL A 126 -22.09 -10.59 -2.90
C VAL A 126 -21.40 -11.64 -3.76
N CYS A 127 -20.79 -12.65 -3.13
CA CYS A 127 -19.98 -13.67 -3.83
C CYS A 127 -18.93 -13.07 -4.80
N GLY A 128 -18.34 -11.92 -4.45
CA GLY A 128 -17.35 -11.20 -5.26
C GLY A 128 -17.92 -10.19 -6.26
N TYR A 129 -19.21 -10.27 -6.60
CA TYR A 129 -19.89 -9.37 -7.54
C TYR A 129 -20.40 -8.12 -6.84
N ASN A 130 -20.24 -6.94 -7.44
CA ASN A 130 -20.82 -5.68 -6.93
C ASN A 130 -22.31 -5.62 -7.27
N VAL A 131 -23.18 -5.92 -6.30
CA VAL A 131 -24.61 -6.07 -6.52
C VAL A 131 -25.39 -4.89 -5.95
N ARG A 132 -26.44 -4.47 -6.65
CA ARG A 132 -27.45 -3.53 -6.17
C ARG A 132 -28.83 -4.15 -6.33
N LEU A 133 -29.70 -3.93 -5.35
CA LEU A 133 -31.12 -4.23 -5.50
C LEU A 133 -31.87 -2.96 -5.89
N TYR A 134 -32.93 -3.11 -6.67
CA TYR A 134 -33.91 -2.05 -6.79
C TYR A 134 -35.32 -2.62 -6.69
N ILE A 135 -36.20 -1.78 -6.15
CA ILE A 135 -37.63 -2.04 -6.13
C ILE A 135 -38.34 -1.07 -7.07
N GLN A 136 -39.35 -1.58 -7.76
CA GLN A 136 -40.20 -0.78 -8.63
C GLN A 136 -41.66 -1.03 -8.26
N LEU A 137 -42.38 0.03 -7.92
CA LEU A 137 -43.83 0.00 -7.83
C LEU A 137 -44.41 0.43 -9.17
N THR A 138 -45.29 -0.38 -9.75
CA THR A 138 -45.99 -0.05 -11.00
C THR A 138 -47.48 -0.23 -10.85
N LYS A 139 -48.26 0.78 -11.25
CA LYS A 139 -49.72 0.71 -11.31
C LYS A 139 -50.13 0.08 -12.64
N ARG A 140 -50.87 -1.03 -12.60
CA ARG A 140 -51.45 -1.66 -13.81
C ARG A 140 -52.89 -2.03 -13.52
N LYS A 141 -53.81 -1.62 -14.41
CA LYS A 141 -55.26 -1.90 -14.29
C LYS A 141 -55.87 -1.56 -12.92
N GLY A 142 -55.38 -0.50 -12.27
CA GLY A 142 -55.85 -0.05 -10.95
C GLY A 142 -55.12 -0.70 -9.76
N GLU A 143 -54.35 -1.76 -9.97
CA GLU A 143 -53.61 -2.45 -8.92
C GLU A 143 -52.13 -2.04 -8.89
N MET A 144 -51.50 -2.13 -7.72
CA MET A 144 -50.09 -1.83 -7.51
C MET A 144 -49.27 -3.12 -7.45
N PHE A 145 -48.26 -3.22 -8.31
CA PHE A 145 -47.34 -4.34 -8.37
C PHE A 145 -45.97 -3.93 -7.87
N LEU A 146 -45.39 -4.74 -6.99
CA LEU A 146 -44.01 -4.61 -6.52
C LEU A 146 -43.10 -5.53 -7.34
N GLY A 147 -42.20 -4.93 -8.10
CA GLY A 147 -41.06 -5.61 -8.69
C GLY A 147 -39.82 -5.51 -7.81
N LEU A 148 -39.02 -6.57 -7.77
CA LEU A 148 -37.71 -6.62 -7.11
C LEU A 148 -36.70 -7.25 -8.07
N PHE A 149 -35.56 -6.59 -8.22
CA PHE A 149 -34.55 -6.91 -9.21
C PHE A 149 -33.14 -6.77 -8.64
N MET A 150 -32.23 -7.54 -9.22
CA MET A 150 -30.81 -7.52 -8.92
C MET A 150 -30.04 -6.95 -10.11
N CYS A 151 -29.33 -5.86 -9.90
CA CYS A 151 -28.37 -5.30 -10.84
C CYS A 151 -26.95 -5.75 -10.45
N ILE A 152 -26.15 -6.06 -11.46
CA ILE A 152 -24.70 -6.21 -11.29
C ILE A 152 -24.06 -4.93 -11.82
N LEU A 153 -23.26 -4.31 -10.98
CA LEU A 153 -22.56 -3.06 -11.25
C LEU A 153 -21.08 -3.36 -11.53
N PRO A 154 -20.36 -2.45 -12.21
CA PRO A 154 -18.91 -2.55 -12.31
C PRO A 154 -18.27 -2.70 -10.93
N GLY A 155 -17.42 -3.70 -10.80
CA GLY A 155 -16.71 -4.07 -9.59
C GLY A 155 -15.21 -4.17 -9.83
N VAL A 156 -14.42 -3.98 -8.77
CA VAL A 156 -12.96 -4.10 -8.85
C VAL A 156 -12.49 -5.53 -9.15
N ASN A 157 -13.39 -6.51 -8.99
CA ASN A 157 -13.11 -7.94 -9.16
C ASN A 157 -13.56 -8.48 -10.52
N ASP A 158 -14.20 -7.69 -11.37
CA ASP A 158 -14.92 -8.21 -12.54
C ASP A 158 -14.02 -9.05 -13.46
N SER A 159 -12.75 -8.68 -13.60
CA SER A 159 -11.77 -9.43 -14.41
C SER A 159 -11.39 -10.81 -13.86
N LYS A 160 -11.69 -11.09 -12.60
CA LYS A 160 -11.38 -12.36 -11.91
C LYS A 160 -12.61 -13.25 -11.70
N LEU A 161 -13.81 -12.74 -12.03
CA LEU A 161 -15.07 -13.45 -11.83
C LEU A 161 -15.52 -14.16 -13.11
N GLU A 162 -16.41 -15.12 -12.93
CA GLU A 162 -17.04 -15.82 -14.04
C GLU A 162 -18.09 -14.94 -14.70
N TRP A 163 -18.04 -14.88 -16.04
CA TRP A 163 -19.03 -14.19 -16.88
C TRP A 163 -19.45 -15.09 -18.05
N PRO A 164 -20.72 -15.02 -18.49
CA PRO A 164 -21.83 -14.28 -17.86
C PRO A 164 -22.15 -14.81 -16.46
N PHE A 165 -22.77 -13.96 -15.63
CA PHE A 165 -23.19 -14.32 -14.29
C PHE A 165 -24.11 -15.54 -14.33
N SER A 166 -23.67 -16.62 -13.68
CA SER A 166 -24.30 -17.94 -13.80
C SER A 166 -24.76 -18.52 -12.45
N LYS A 167 -24.69 -17.73 -11.36
CA LYS A 167 -25.03 -18.24 -10.02
C LYS A 167 -26.55 -18.40 -9.85
N VAL A 168 -26.92 -19.34 -9.00
CA VAL A 168 -28.29 -19.49 -8.51
C VAL A 168 -28.48 -18.62 -7.27
N TYR A 169 -29.48 -17.76 -7.28
CA TYR A 169 -29.75 -16.84 -6.17
C TYR A 169 -31.24 -16.78 -5.84
N THR A 170 -31.56 -16.23 -4.67
CA THR A 170 -32.94 -16.02 -4.23
C THR A 170 -33.16 -14.54 -3.96
N LEU A 171 -34.19 -13.98 -4.57
CA LEU A 171 -34.70 -12.64 -4.27
C LEU A 171 -35.98 -12.75 -3.47
N GLY A 172 -36.21 -11.85 -2.53
CA GLY A 172 -37.48 -11.84 -1.83
C GLY A 172 -37.68 -10.66 -0.89
N VAL A 173 -38.93 -10.54 -0.46
CA VAL A 173 -39.38 -9.58 0.53
C VAL A 173 -39.73 -10.35 1.79
N ILE A 174 -39.23 -9.88 2.93
CA ILE A 174 -39.41 -10.49 4.25
C ILE A 174 -40.18 -9.49 5.11
N HIS A 175 -41.22 -9.96 5.80
CA HIS A 175 -41.95 -9.14 6.76
C HIS A 175 -41.03 -8.77 7.94
N ALA A 176 -41.04 -7.49 8.34
CA ALA A 176 -40.10 -6.96 9.32
C ALA A 176 -40.18 -7.66 10.69
N GLU A 177 -41.40 -7.99 11.14
CA GLU A 177 -41.65 -8.58 12.46
C GLU A 177 -41.79 -10.11 12.43
N ASP A 178 -42.05 -10.68 11.26
CA ASP A 178 -42.39 -12.11 11.11
C ASP A 178 -41.64 -12.68 9.92
N LYS A 179 -40.41 -13.14 10.16
CA LYS A 179 -39.53 -13.62 9.10
C LYS A 179 -40.08 -14.85 8.35
N ALA A 180 -41.06 -15.55 8.92
CA ALA A 180 -41.73 -16.66 8.24
C ALA A 180 -42.66 -16.15 7.12
N LYS A 181 -43.24 -14.95 7.29
CA LYS A 181 -43.99 -14.25 6.23
C LYS A 181 -43.01 -13.61 5.25
N ARG A 182 -42.69 -14.36 4.20
CA ARG A 182 -41.83 -13.89 3.12
C ARG A 182 -42.33 -14.36 1.76
N LYS A 183 -42.08 -13.56 0.73
CA LYS A 183 -42.26 -13.95 -0.67
C LYS A 183 -40.90 -13.99 -1.33
N ILE A 184 -40.53 -15.16 -1.84
CA ILE A 184 -39.21 -15.41 -2.44
C ILE A 184 -39.37 -15.93 -3.87
N CYS A 185 -38.37 -15.63 -4.71
CA CYS A 185 -38.21 -16.16 -6.04
C CYS A 185 -36.78 -16.67 -6.17
N ARG A 186 -36.63 -17.95 -6.49
CA ARG A 186 -35.35 -18.53 -6.88
C ARG A 186 -35.11 -18.23 -8.35
N VAL A 187 -33.93 -17.74 -8.68
CA VAL A 187 -33.48 -17.46 -10.05
C VAL A 187 -32.23 -18.28 -10.30
N ASP A 188 -32.24 -19.02 -11.40
CA ASP A 188 -31.08 -19.75 -11.90
C ASP A 188 -30.54 -18.98 -13.11
N ALA A 189 -29.51 -18.16 -12.89
CA ALA A 189 -28.98 -17.27 -13.91
C ALA A 189 -28.28 -18.02 -15.05
N SER A 190 -27.79 -19.24 -14.79
CA SER A 190 -27.15 -20.07 -15.82
C SER A 190 -28.06 -20.39 -17.01
N LYS A 191 -29.38 -20.32 -16.81
CA LYS A 191 -30.39 -20.55 -17.87
C LYS A 191 -30.59 -19.37 -18.81
N TYR A 192 -29.96 -18.23 -18.51
CA TYR A 192 -30.11 -16.98 -19.24
C TYR A 192 -28.74 -16.42 -19.64
N SER A 193 -27.81 -17.28 -20.05
CA SER A 193 -26.44 -16.89 -20.44
C SER A 193 -26.39 -15.82 -21.53
N ASP A 194 -27.42 -15.75 -22.37
CA ASP A 194 -27.52 -14.81 -23.49
C ASP A 194 -28.20 -13.49 -23.07
N ASP A 195 -28.68 -13.39 -21.82
CA ASP A 195 -29.23 -12.15 -21.29
C ASP A 195 -28.11 -11.14 -21.07
N TRP A 196 -28.21 -10.01 -21.75
CA TRP A 196 -27.28 -8.91 -21.65
C TRP A 196 -27.17 -8.36 -20.22
N ASN A 197 -28.20 -8.52 -19.39
CA ASN A 197 -28.19 -8.09 -17.98
C ASN A 197 -27.35 -8.98 -17.05
N LEU A 198 -26.86 -10.11 -17.56
CA LEU A 198 -25.98 -11.02 -16.84
C LEU A 198 -24.56 -11.00 -17.39
N GLN A 199 -24.30 -10.25 -18.46
CA GLN A 199 -22.94 -10.03 -18.95
C GLN A 199 -22.13 -9.16 -17.99
N MET A 200 -20.80 -9.17 -18.19
CA MET A 200 -19.91 -8.28 -17.46
C MET A 200 -20.36 -6.83 -17.66
N PRO A 201 -20.65 -6.08 -16.59
CA PRO A 201 -21.25 -4.76 -16.70
C PRO A 201 -20.26 -3.76 -17.30
N GLU A 202 -20.74 -2.98 -18.27
CA GLU A 202 -20.04 -1.81 -18.77
C GLU A 202 -20.33 -0.56 -17.90
N ALA A 203 -19.90 0.62 -18.33
CA ALA A 203 -20.10 1.86 -17.61
C ALA A 203 -21.60 2.11 -17.32
N GLY A 204 -21.99 2.04 -16.05
CA GLY A 204 -23.37 2.30 -15.57
C GLY A 204 -24.09 1.09 -14.96
N GLY A 205 -23.60 -0.14 -15.22
CA GLY A 205 -24.20 -1.38 -14.71
C GLY A 205 -25.41 -1.89 -15.50
N ASN A 206 -25.83 -3.11 -15.19
CA ASN A 206 -26.90 -3.81 -15.92
C ASN A 206 -28.30 -3.36 -15.46
N LEU A 207 -29.33 -3.45 -16.32
CA LEU A 207 -30.71 -3.04 -15.96
C LEU A 207 -31.37 -3.95 -14.91
N GLY A 208 -30.81 -5.14 -14.71
CA GLY A 208 -31.11 -6.01 -13.59
C GLY A 208 -32.13 -7.11 -13.88
N VAL A 209 -31.95 -8.25 -13.21
CA VAL A 209 -32.75 -9.48 -13.38
C VAL A 209 -33.55 -9.75 -12.11
N GLY A 210 -34.84 -10.04 -12.27
CA GLY A 210 -35.73 -10.23 -11.13
C GLY A 210 -37.16 -10.55 -11.52
N LYS A 211 -38.11 -10.18 -10.66
CA LYS A 211 -39.52 -10.50 -10.86
C LYS A 211 -40.38 -9.26 -10.59
N TYR A 212 -41.28 -8.99 -11.54
CA TYR A 212 -42.20 -7.84 -11.52
C TYR A 212 -43.37 -7.97 -10.54
N ASN A 213 -43.63 -9.17 -10.02
CA ASN A 213 -44.78 -9.44 -9.16
C ASN A 213 -44.40 -10.19 -7.89
N PHE A 214 -43.88 -9.42 -6.93
CA PHE A 214 -43.91 -9.72 -5.50
C PHE A 214 -45.07 -8.94 -4.86
N SER A 215 -46.29 -9.07 -5.38
CA SER A 215 -47.46 -8.57 -4.64
C SER A 215 -47.43 -9.19 -3.25
N THR A 216 -47.70 -8.41 -2.21
CA THR A 216 -47.99 -8.90 -0.84
C THR A 216 -49.43 -9.36 -0.76
#